data_AF-A0A132GWE3-F1
#
_entry.id   AF-A0A132GWE3-F1
#
_cell.length_a   1.000
_cell.length_b   1.000
_cell.length_c   1.000
_cell.angle_alpha   90.00
_cell.angle_beta   90.00
_cell.angle_gamma   90.00
#
_symmetry.space_group_name_H-M   'P 1'
#
loop_
_entity.id
_entity.type
_entity.pdbx_description
1 polymer ?
#
loop_
_entity_poly.entity_id
_entity_poly.type
_entity_poly.pdbx_seq_one_letter_code
_entity_poly.pdbx_strand_id
1 'polypeptide(L)'
;MDYIGISYEVLIIAFVAIVLIVAVVIVKVYYKKAIKEKDNGQALLIQEFKTKIPKLADNFGSIWLISKGKSKNPARVFNILEKIFKYSENAIILNWWTSFYKDNESWDESTYRSKANDFLALLSQCGLSCGDMQDTAPENFEELYAYTDEIFTGAAIEVVIPYWSYEGRIIEMGFIKGFKK
;
A
#
# COMPACT_ATOMS: atom_id res chain seq x y z
N MET A 1 56.73 -14.50 40.82
CA MET A 1 56.87 -13.61 39.64
C MET A 1 55.87 -14.11 38.59
N ASP A 2 54.63 -13.62 38.64
CA ASP A 2 53.54 -14.01 37.70
C ASP A 2 53.18 -12.88 36.72
N TYR A 3 54.15 -12.02 36.38
CA TYR A 3 53.92 -10.90 35.46
C TYR A 3 53.70 -11.33 34.01
N ILE A 4 54.15 -12.53 33.62
CA ILE A 4 54.11 -13.00 32.23
C ILE A 4 52.72 -13.56 31.89
N GLY A 5 52.07 -14.31 32.80
CA GLY A 5 50.73 -14.87 32.59
C GLY A 5 49.63 -13.81 32.49
N ILE A 6 49.69 -12.78 33.35
CA ILE A 6 48.72 -11.67 33.36
C ILE A 6 48.78 -10.87 32.05
N SER A 7 49.97 -10.71 31.46
CA SER A 7 50.15 -9.94 30.22
C SER A 7 49.51 -10.61 28.98
N TYR A 8 49.49 -11.94 28.96
CA TYR A 8 48.94 -12.72 27.85
C TYR A 8 47.41 -12.79 27.89
N GLU A 9 46.82 -12.95 29.07
CA GLU A 9 45.37 -12.93 29.25
C GLU A 9 44.77 -11.57 28.88
N VAL A 10 45.44 -10.47 29.26
CA VAL A 10 45.02 -9.11 28.89
C VAL A 10 45.07 -8.90 27.37
N LEU A 11 46.09 -9.44 26.69
CA LEU A 11 46.20 -9.39 25.23
C LEU A 11 45.09 -10.19 24.54
N ILE A 12 44.73 -11.37 25.06
CA ILE A 12 43.62 -12.18 24.53
C ILE A 12 42.29 -11.44 24.70
N ILE A 13 42.02 -10.89 25.88
CA ILE A 13 40.79 -10.14 26.16
C ILE A 13 40.69 -8.91 25.23
N ALA A 14 41.79 -8.17 25.06
CA ALA A 14 41.85 -7.04 24.15
C ALA A 14 41.60 -7.47 22.68
N PHE A 15 42.17 -8.58 22.24
CA PHE A 15 41.96 -9.11 20.89
C PHE A 15 40.50 -9.52 20.67
N VAL A 16 39.90 -10.26 21.61
CA VAL A 16 38.49 -10.66 21.55
C VAL A 16 37.57 -9.44 21.54
N ALA A 17 37.86 -8.43 22.37
CA ALA A 17 37.10 -7.18 22.39
C ALA A 17 37.18 -6.45 21.04
N ILE A 18 38.36 -6.38 20.41
CA ILE A 18 38.53 -5.79 19.08
C ILE A 18 37.73 -6.55 18.02
N VAL A 19 37.78 -7.89 18.02
CA VAL A 19 37.03 -8.72 17.07
C VAL A 19 35.52 -8.50 17.23
N LEU A 20 35.02 -8.45 18.47
CA LEU A 20 33.61 -8.19 18.76
C LEU A 20 33.18 -6.78 18.30
N ILE A 21 34.01 -5.76 18.54
CA ILE A 21 33.75 -4.40 18.08
C ILE A 21 33.68 -4.36 16.55
N VAL A 22 34.64 -4.99 15.86
CA VAL A 22 34.67 -5.06 14.39
C VAL A 22 33.42 -5.79 13.86
N ALA A 23 33.03 -6.91 14.46
CA ALA A 23 31.83 -7.65 14.07
C ALA A 23 30.55 -6.80 14.22
N VAL A 24 30.41 -6.09 15.34
CA VAL A 24 29.27 -5.18 15.58
C VAL A 24 29.24 -4.04 14.57
N VAL A 25 30.40 -3.44 14.25
CA VAL A 25 30.49 -2.37 13.24
C VAL A 25 30.10 -2.90 11.86
N ILE A 26 30.58 -4.08 11.47
CA ILE A 26 30.22 -4.71 10.20
C ILE A 26 28.71 -4.94 10.12
N VAL A 27 28.11 -5.59 11.12
CA VAL A 27 26.66 -5.85 11.17
C VAL A 27 25.87 -4.54 11.07
N LYS A 28 26.29 -3.49 11.79
CA LYS A 28 25.64 -2.18 11.76
C LYS A 28 25.73 -1.52 10.38
N VAL A 29 26.87 -1.62 9.69
CA VAL A 29 27.07 -1.09 8.33
C VAL A 29 26.19 -1.84 7.33
N TYR A 30 26.18 -3.17 7.37
CA TYR A 30 25.33 -3.99 6.51
C TYR A 30 23.84 -3.69 6.71
N TYR A 31 23.41 -3.63 7.98
CA TYR A 31 22.01 -3.32 8.30
C TYR A 31 21.61 -1.93 7.81
N LYS A 32 22.48 -0.92 8.03
CA LYS A 32 22.24 0.45 7.55
C LYS A 32 22.18 0.53 6.02
N LYS A 33 23.03 -0.23 5.32
CA LYS A 33 23.02 -0.31 3.86
C LYS A 33 21.73 -0.95 3.34
N ALA A 34 21.30 -2.06 3.94
CA ALA A 34 20.06 -2.74 3.57
C ALA A 34 18.82 -1.86 3.76
N ILE A 35 18.75 -1.10 4.87
CA ILE A 35 17.67 -0.13 5.09
C ILE A 35 17.67 0.93 3.98
N LYS A 36 18.82 1.53 3.69
CA LYS A 36 18.93 2.58 2.66
C LYS A 36 18.54 2.07 1.27
N GLU A 37 18.91 0.84 0.92
CA GLU A 37 18.52 0.21 -0.35
C GLU A 37 17.01 -0.05 -0.42
N LYS A 38 16.41 -0.49 0.69
CA LYS A 38 14.96 -0.67 0.79
C LYS A 38 14.21 0.66 0.65
N ASP A 39 14.67 1.71 1.33
CA ASP A 39 14.07 3.04 1.28
C ASP A 39 14.16 3.64 -0.13
N ASN A 40 15.31 3.50 -0.80
CA ASN A 40 15.50 3.90 -2.19
C ASN A 40 14.57 3.11 -3.14
N GLY A 41 14.41 1.81 -2.91
CA GLY A 41 13.50 0.97 -3.70
C GLY A 41 12.04 1.38 -3.53
N GLN A 42 11.62 1.73 -2.31
CA GLN A 42 10.26 2.21 -2.04
C GLN A 42 10.02 3.59 -2.66
N ALA A 43 11.00 4.49 -2.61
CA ALA A 43 10.88 5.80 -3.26
C ALA A 43 10.72 5.69 -4.78
N LEU A 44 11.51 4.82 -5.42
CA LEU A 44 11.39 4.53 -6.84
C LEU A 44 10.03 3.89 -7.17
N LEU A 45 9.58 2.92 -6.37
CA LEU A 45 8.27 2.31 -6.53
C LEU A 45 7.14 3.35 -6.51
N ILE A 46 7.13 4.25 -5.52
CA ILE A 46 6.15 5.33 -5.40
C ILE A 46 6.19 6.24 -6.62
N GLN A 47 7.38 6.63 -7.07
CA GLN A 47 7.54 7.47 -8.25
C GLN A 47 6.94 6.81 -9.50
N GLU A 48 7.19 5.53 -9.72
CA GLU A 48 6.63 4.80 -10.86
C GLU A 48 5.10 4.63 -10.72
N PHE A 49 4.60 4.31 -9.53
CA PHE A 49 3.17 4.12 -9.29
C PHE A 49 2.35 5.41 -9.50
N LYS A 50 2.89 6.58 -9.17
CA LYS A 50 2.25 7.88 -9.47
C LYS A 50 1.82 7.98 -10.93
N THR A 51 2.66 7.53 -11.85
CA THR A 51 2.36 7.56 -13.30
C THR A 51 1.30 6.54 -13.73
N LYS A 52 1.00 5.55 -12.88
CA LYS A 52 0.03 4.49 -13.16
C LYS A 52 -1.34 4.72 -12.52
N ILE A 53 -1.45 5.60 -11.51
CA ILE A 53 -2.73 5.84 -10.82
C ILE A 53 -3.89 6.08 -11.80
N PRO A 54 -3.80 6.97 -12.80
CA PRO A 54 -4.92 7.19 -13.72
C PRO A 54 -5.34 5.94 -14.51
N LYS A 55 -4.41 4.99 -14.74
CA LYS A 55 -4.68 3.73 -15.45
C LYS A 55 -5.36 2.69 -14.55
N LEU A 56 -5.39 2.91 -13.25
CA LEU A 56 -6.03 2.05 -12.26
C LEU A 56 -7.43 2.54 -11.88
N ALA A 57 -7.90 3.64 -12.48
CA ALA A 57 -9.29 4.09 -12.34
C ALA A 57 -10.28 2.93 -12.58
N ASP A 58 -11.44 3.04 -11.94
CA ASP A 58 -12.51 2.03 -11.88
C ASP A 58 -12.19 0.76 -11.05
N ASN A 59 -11.01 0.69 -10.44
CA ASN A 59 -10.63 -0.43 -9.57
C ASN A 59 -10.58 -0.05 -8.09
N PHE A 60 -10.51 1.24 -7.73
CA PHE A 60 -10.26 1.68 -6.36
C PHE A 60 -11.44 1.35 -5.44
N GLY A 61 -12.67 1.56 -5.90
CA GLY A 61 -13.88 1.17 -5.19
C GLY A 61 -13.93 -0.34 -4.92
N SER A 62 -13.52 -1.15 -5.90
CA SER A 62 -13.45 -2.61 -5.75
C SER A 62 -12.40 -3.03 -4.71
N ILE A 63 -11.22 -2.41 -4.72
CA ILE A 63 -10.16 -2.66 -3.73
C ILE A 63 -10.63 -2.23 -2.33
N TRP A 64 -11.31 -1.10 -2.22
CA TRP A 64 -11.88 -0.62 -0.97
C TRP A 64 -12.96 -1.55 -0.43
N LEU A 65 -13.86 -2.07 -1.27
CA LEU A 65 -14.83 -3.07 -0.84
C LEU A 65 -14.17 -4.31 -0.24
N ILE A 66 -13.03 -4.75 -0.80
CA ILE A 66 -12.24 -5.84 -0.22
C ILE A 66 -11.65 -5.44 1.14
N SER A 67 -11.08 -4.24 1.25
CA SER A 67 -10.47 -3.76 2.50
C SER A 67 -11.49 -3.62 3.65
N LYS A 68 -12.77 -3.40 3.30
CA LYS A 68 -13.91 -3.38 4.23
C LYS A 68 -14.56 -4.75 4.47
N GLY A 69 -14.09 -5.82 3.83
CA GLY A 69 -14.71 -7.15 3.94
C GLY A 69 -16.11 -7.23 3.33
N LYS A 70 -16.42 -6.34 2.38
CA LYS A 70 -17.72 -6.27 1.68
C LYS A 70 -17.68 -6.86 0.27
N SER A 71 -16.49 -7.23 -0.23
CA SER A 71 -16.35 -7.81 -1.57
C SER A 71 -16.81 -9.27 -1.61
N LYS A 72 -17.63 -9.60 -2.62
CA LYS A 72 -18.10 -10.97 -2.87
C LYS A 72 -17.08 -11.84 -3.60
N ASN A 73 -16.07 -11.26 -4.24
CA ASN A 73 -15.08 -11.99 -5.03
C ASN A 73 -13.74 -11.25 -5.06
N PRO A 74 -12.98 -11.25 -3.95
CA PRO A 74 -11.70 -10.56 -3.86
C PRO A 74 -10.66 -11.13 -4.84
N ALA A 75 -10.63 -12.45 -5.01
CA ALA A 75 -9.72 -13.13 -5.94
C ALA A 75 -9.85 -12.59 -7.37
N ARG A 76 -11.08 -12.42 -7.87
CA ARG A 76 -11.32 -11.88 -9.22
C ARG A 76 -10.77 -10.46 -9.38
N VAL A 77 -10.91 -9.60 -8.38
CA VAL A 77 -10.39 -8.22 -8.44
C VAL A 77 -8.86 -8.24 -8.52
N PHE A 78 -8.19 -9.03 -7.66
CA PHE A 78 -6.74 -9.14 -7.71
C PHE A 78 -6.24 -9.81 -9.01
N ASN A 79 -6.98 -10.75 -9.59
CA ASN A 79 -6.68 -11.32 -10.91
C ASN A 79 -6.73 -10.26 -12.03
N ILE A 80 -7.65 -9.29 -11.93
CA ILE A 80 -7.73 -8.18 -12.89
C ILE A 80 -6.52 -7.26 -12.72
N LEU A 81 -6.19 -6.90 -11.48
CA LEU A 81 -4.99 -6.10 -11.19
C LEU A 81 -3.72 -6.82 -11.68
N GLU A 82 -3.62 -8.14 -11.51
CA GLU A 82 -2.51 -8.93 -12.02
C GLU A 82 -2.35 -8.78 -13.53
N LYS A 83 -3.45 -8.83 -14.29
CA LYS A 83 -3.41 -8.59 -15.74
C LYS A 83 -2.90 -7.19 -16.05
N ILE A 84 -3.42 -6.17 -15.35
CA ILE A 84 -2.99 -4.77 -15.55
C ILE A 84 -1.48 -4.62 -15.32
N PHE A 85 -0.94 -5.24 -14.28
CA PHE A 85 0.49 -5.14 -13.93
C PHE A 85 1.39 -6.06 -14.76
N LYS A 86 0.93 -7.26 -15.15
CA LYS A 86 1.67 -8.16 -16.06
C LYS A 86 1.93 -7.52 -17.42
N TYR A 87 0.98 -6.72 -17.92
CA TYR A 87 1.16 -5.96 -19.16
C TYR A 87 1.77 -4.58 -18.94
N SER A 88 2.25 -4.26 -17.74
CA SER A 88 3.03 -3.04 -17.51
C SER A 88 4.45 -3.23 -18.05
N GLU A 89 4.86 -2.33 -18.95
CA GLU A 89 6.26 -2.23 -19.42
C GLU A 89 7.25 -1.77 -18.32
N ASN A 90 6.75 -1.45 -17.12
CA ASN A 90 7.57 -0.98 -16.00
C ASN A 90 8.05 -2.15 -15.13
N ALA A 91 9.35 -2.45 -15.22
CA ALA A 91 9.99 -3.55 -14.49
C ALA A 91 9.91 -3.41 -12.96
N ILE A 92 9.97 -2.18 -12.42
CA ILE A 92 9.91 -1.93 -10.98
C ILE A 92 8.53 -2.35 -10.44
N ILE A 93 7.47 -1.90 -11.11
CA ILE A 93 6.09 -2.24 -10.75
C ILE A 93 5.83 -3.73 -10.94
N LEU A 94 6.29 -4.31 -12.04
CA LEU A 94 6.11 -5.74 -12.32
C LEU A 94 6.78 -6.61 -11.24
N ASN A 95 8.02 -6.29 -10.87
CA ASN A 95 8.76 -7.02 -9.83
C ASN A 95 8.08 -6.88 -8.47
N TRP A 96 7.66 -5.67 -8.11
CA TRP A 96 6.92 -5.45 -6.87
C TRP A 96 5.61 -6.25 -6.85
N TRP A 97 4.80 -6.15 -7.91
CA TRP A 97 3.52 -6.87 -7.99
C TRP A 97 3.71 -8.38 -7.89
N THR A 98 4.70 -8.93 -8.61
CA THR A 98 5.03 -10.36 -8.57
C THR A 98 5.34 -10.83 -7.16
N SER A 99 6.11 -10.03 -6.39
CA SER A 99 6.39 -10.32 -4.99
C SER A 99 5.16 -10.14 -4.10
N PHE A 100 4.36 -9.11 -4.35
CA PHE A 100 3.19 -8.75 -3.54
C PHE A 100 2.06 -9.79 -3.68
N TYR A 101 1.84 -10.27 -4.90
CA TYR A 101 0.79 -11.19 -5.34
C TYR A 101 1.20 -12.68 -5.28
N LYS A 102 2.39 -12.95 -4.73
CA LYS A 102 2.90 -14.30 -4.55
C LYS A 102 1.96 -15.13 -3.68
N ASP A 103 1.80 -16.40 -4.05
CA ASP A 103 1.02 -17.41 -3.31
C ASP A 103 -0.48 -17.06 -3.16
N ASN A 104 -1.02 -16.20 -4.04
CA ASN A 104 -2.40 -15.71 -3.96
C ASN A 104 -3.48 -16.81 -3.98
N GLU A 105 -3.18 -17.97 -4.56
CA GLU A 105 -4.10 -19.11 -4.61
C GLU A 105 -4.42 -19.66 -3.21
N SER A 106 -3.56 -19.39 -2.23
CA SER A 106 -3.72 -19.78 -0.84
C SER A 106 -4.35 -18.69 0.05
N TRP A 107 -4.64 -17.51 -0.51
CA TRP A 107 -5.16 -16.40 0.28
C TRP A 107 -6.63 -16.65 0.67
N ASP A 108 -6.91 -16.44 1.95
CA ASP A 108 -8.28 -16.37 2.47
C ASP A 108 -8.81 -14.92 2.49
N GLU A 109 -10.06 -14.73 2.89
CA GLU A 109 -10.71 -13.41 2.93
C GLU A 109 -9.94 -12.41 3.82
N SER A 110 -9.39 -12.88 4.94
CA SER A 110 -8.57 -12.06 5.85
C SER A 110 -7.29 -11.57 5.16
N THR A 111 -6.61 -12.46 4.45
CA THR A 111 -5.40 -12.15 3.69
C THR A 111 -5.69 -11.17 2.57
N TYR A 112 -6.76 -11.38 1.80
CA TYR A 112 -7.20 -10.43 0.77
C TYR A 112 -7.49 -9.05 1.35
N ARG A 113 -8.16 -9.00 2.51
CA ARG A 113 -8.45 -7.73 3.20
C ARG A 113 -7.16 -7.03 3.62
N SER A 114 -6.20 -7.75 4.20
CA SER A 114 -4.89 -7.19 4.56
C SER A 114 -4.18 -6.63 3.32
N LYS A 115 -4.11 -7.41 2.24
CA LYS A 115 -3.47 -7.03 0.98
C LYS A 115 -4.13 -5.82 0.35
N ALA A 116 -5.47 -5.72 0.39
CA ALA A 116 -6.18 -4.55 -0.09
C ALA A 116 -5.82 -3.29 0.72
N ASN A 117 -5.70 -3.39 2.05
CA ASN A 117 -5.25 -2.27 2.88
C ASN A 117 -3.82 -1.85 2.55
N ASP A 118 -2.89 -2.80 2.42
CA ASP A 118 -1.49 -2.53 2.04
C ASP A 118 -1.42 -1.81 0.68
N PHE A 119 -2.23 -2.25 -0.27
CA PHE A 119 -2.25 -1.65 -1.60
C PHE A 119 -2.85 -0.24 -1.59
N LEU A 120 -3.95 -0.02 -0.87
CA LEU A 120 -4.52 1.32 -0.68
C LEU A 120 -3.54 2.26 0.03
N ALA A 121 -2.77 1.76 0.99
CA ALA A 121 -1.74 2.55 1.67
C ALA A 121 -0.62 2.98 0.70
N LEU A 122 -0.18 2.08 -0.20
CA LEU A 122 0.76 2.43 -1.26
C LEU A 122 0.18 3.51 -2.20
N LEU A 123 -1.06 3.33 -2.65
CA LEU A 123 -1.73 4.30 -3.53
C LEU A 123 -1.89 5.67 -2.85
N SER A 124 -2.18 5.68 -1.54
CA SER A 124 -2.24 6.90 -0.74
C SER A 124 -0.88 7.61 -0.65
N GLN A 125 0.23 6.87 -0.45
CA GLN A 125 1.59 7.43 -0.53
C GLN A 125 1.92 8.02 -1.90
N CYS A 126 1.29 7.49 -2.95
CA CYS A 126 1.41 8.03 -4.30
C CYS A 126 0.54 9.28 -4.52
N GLY A 127 -0.36 9.64 -3.61
CA GLY A 127 -1.21 10.84 -3.68
C GLY A 127 -2.66 10.55 -4.06
N LEU A 128 -3.07 9.27 -4.16
CA LEU A 128 -4.47 8.92 -4.29
C LEU A 128 -5.22 9.25 -2.99
N SER A 129 -6.33 9.96 -3.11
CA SER A 129 -7.16 10.36 -1.97
C SER A 129 -8.56 9.76 -2.10
N CYS A 130 -9.07 9.26 -0.98
CA CYS A 130 -10.44 8.74 -0.86
C CYS A 130 -11.36 9.90 -0.50
N GLY A 131 -12.54 9.95 -1.12
CA GLY A 131 -13.56 10.94 -0.84
C GLY A 131 -14.20 10.81 0.55
N ASP A 132 -14.78 11.92 1.01
CA ASP A 132 -15.44 12.00 2.31
C ASP A 132 -16.70 11.14 2.37
N MET A 133 -16.88 10.42 3.46
CA MET A 133 -18.12 9.70 3.76
C MET A 133 -19.08 10.67 4.45
N GLN A 134 -19.99 11.26 3.68
CA GLN A 134 -21.00 12.19 4.18
C GLN A 134 -22.36 11.48 4.31
N ASP A 135 -23.14 11.86 5.33
CA ASP A 135 -24.49 11.32 5.55
C ASP A 135 -25.57 12.06 4.72
N THR A 136 -25.19 13.17 4.08
CA THR A 136 -26.06 13.97 3.22
C THR A 136 -25.38 14.29 1.89
N ALA A 137 -26.16 14.36 0.81
CA ALA A 137 -25.65 14.70 -0.51
C ALA A 137 -25.06 16.13 -0.53
N PRO A 138 -23.78 16.31 -0.87
CA PRO A 138 -23.17 17.64 -1.00
C PRO A 138 -23.68 18.36 -2.26
N GLU A 139 -23.40 19.66 -2.39
CA GLU A 139 -23.83 20.45 -3.56
C GLU A 139 -23.34 19.90 -4.90
N ASN A 140 -22.14 19.31 -4.93
CA ASN A 140 -21.52 18.75 -6.13
C ASN A 140 -21.66 17.23 -6.25
N PHE A 141 -22.68 16.64 -5.62
CA PHE A 141 -22.83 15.18 -5.59
C PHE A 141 -22.84 14.53 -6.98
N GLU A 142 -23.36 15.20 -8.01
CA GLU A 142 -23.40 14.70 -9.39
C GLU A 142 -22.02 14.56 -10.04
N GLU A 143 -21.06 15.38 -9.63
CA GLU A 143 -19.66 15.28 -10.09
C GLU A 143 -18.88 14.20 -9.34
N LEU A 144 -19.32 13.89 -8.12
CA LEU A 144 -18.63 12.99 -7.20
C LEU A 144 -19.17 11.55 -7.27
N TYR A 145 -20.47 11.38 -7.50
CA TYR A 145 -21.17 10.12 -7.25
C TYR A 145 -22.16 9.76 -8.35
N ALA A 146 -22.21 8.47 -8.69
CA ALA A 146 -23.36 7.86 -9.34
C ALA A 146 -24.40 7.47 -8.27
N TYR A 147 -25.68 7.40 -8.67
CA TYR A 147 -26.80 7.12 -7.77
C TYR A 147 -27.96 6.42 -8.50
N THR A 148 -28.79 5.67 -7.77
CA THR A 148 -29.94 4.92 -8.32
C THR A 148 -31.30 5.54 -8.01
N ASP A 149 -31.38 6.42 -7.03
CA ASP A 149 -32.60 7.07 -6.56
C ASP A 149 -32.52 8.58 -6.81
N GLU A 150 -33.65 9.29 -6.83
CA GLU A 150 -33.62 10.76 -6.92
C GLU A 150 -32.88 11.35 -5.72
N ILE A 151 -31.73 11.99 -5.98
CA ILE A 151 -30.92 12.69 -4.99
C ILE A 151 -30.99 14.20 -5.30
N PHE A 152 -31.13 14.98 -4.24
CA PHE A 152 -30.94 16.43 -4.27
C PHE A 152 -30.00 16.83 -3.13
N THR A 153 -29.38 18.00 -3.23
CA THR A 153 -28.50 18.54 -2.18
C THR A 153 -29.18 18.49 -0.82
N GLY A 154 -28.47 17.95 0.18
CA GLY A 154 -28.96 17.78 1.55
C GLY A 154 -29.90 16.58 1.76
N ALA A 155 -30.20 15.80 0.73
CA ALA A 155 -30.89 14.51 0.90
C ALA A 155 -30.03 13.57 1.75
N ALA A 156 -30.66 12.77 2.61
CA ALA A 156 -29.96 11.73 3.36
C ALA A 156 -29.50 10.63 2.41
N ILE A 157 -28.23 10.23 2.53
CA ILE A 157 -27.61 9.26 1.63
C ILE A 157 -26.81 8.20 2.40
N GLU A 158 -26.63 7.05 1.75
CA GLU A 158 -25.64 6.04 2.11
C GLU A 158 -24.51 6.08 1.08
N VAL A 159 -23.27 6.31 1.52
CA VAL A 159 -22.09 6.12 0.68
C VAL A 159 -21.76 4.63 0.60
N VAL A 160 -22.13 4.02 -0.52
CA VAL A 160 -21.90 2.59 -0.78
C VAL A 160 -20.45 2.37 -1.22
N ILE A 161 -19.92 3.27 -2.06
CA ILE A 161 -18.52 3.30 -2.51
C ILE A 161 -18.07 4.77 -2.51
N PRO A 162 -16.91 5.12 -1.90
CA PRO A 162 -16.40 6.48 -1.95
C PRO A 162 -15.89 6.83 -3.36
N TYR A 163 -15.88 8.12 -3.70
CA TYR A 163 -15.17 8.59 -4.88
C TYR A 163 -13.66 8.63 -4.62
N TRP A 164 -12.87 8.74 -5.69
CA TRP A 164 -11.41 8.83 -5.62
C TRP A 164 -10.87 10.00 -6.41
N SER A 165 -9.89 10.69 -5.83
CA SER A 165 -9.22 11.82 -6.45
C SER A 165 -7.71 11.65 -6.49
N TYR A 166 -7.09 12.21 -7.54
CA TYR A 166 -5.65 12.24 -7.73
C TYR A 166 -5.26 13.56 -8.36
N GLU A 167 -4.24 14.23 -7.82
CA GLU A 167 -3.78 15.56 -8.26
C GLU A 167 -4.92 16.59 -8.39
N GLY A 168 -5.86 16.55 -7.43
CA GLY A 168 -7.00 17.47 -7.37
C GLY A 168 -8.13 17.17 -8.38
N ARG A 169 -8.08 16.04 -9.09
CA ARG A 169 -9.12 15.64 -10.06
C ARG A 169 -9.81 14.36 -9.59
N ILE A 170 -11.14 14.28 -9.77
CA ILE A 170 -11.89 13.04 -9.58
C ILE A 170 -11.50 12.09 -10.71
N ILE A 171 -11.03 10.90 -10.36
CA ILE A 171 -10.61 9.87 -11.34
C ILE A 171 -11.49 8.63 -11.29
N GLU A 172 -12.28 8.45 -10.23
CA GLU A 172 -13.30 7.41 -10.12
C GLU A 172 -14.46 7.96 -9.31
N MET A 173 -15.66 8.01 -9.90
CA MET A 173 -16.86 8.43 -9.19
C MET A 173 -17.24 7.38 -8.14
N GLY A 174 -17.72 7.85 -7.00
CA GLY A 174 -18.28 6.97 -5.97
C GLY A 174 -19.68 6.51 -6.33
N PHE A 175 -20.29 5.74 -5.43
CA PHE A 175 -21.67 5.33 -5.53
C PHE A 175 -22.40 5.63 -4.22
N ILE A 176 -23.50 6.37 -4.33
CA ILE A 176 -24.38 6.70 -3.20
C ILE A 176 -25.78 6.17 -3.46
N LYS A 177 -26.50 5.89 -2.37
CA LYS A 177 -27.91 5.52 -2.40
C LYS A 177 -28.71 6.53 -1.58
N GLY A 178 -29.84 6.97 -2.11
CA GLY A 178 -30.74 7.89 -1.42
C GLY A 178 -31.65 7.17 -0.44
N PHE A 179 -31.99 7.84 0.65
CA PHE A 179 -33.11 7.42 1.48
C PHE A 179 -34.36 8.18 1.07
N LYS A 180 -35.39 7.46 0.61
CA LYS A 180 -36.72 8.03 0.47
C LYS A 180 -37.23 8.38 1.86
N LYS A 181 -37.60 9.63 2.08
CA LYS A 181 -38.38 10.05 3.23
C LYS A 181 -39.79 9.48 3.15
#